data_AF-A0A364K4Z1-F1
#
_entry.id   AF-A0A364K4Z1-F1
#
_cell.length_a   1.000
_cell.length_b   1.000
_cell.length_c   1.000
_cell.angle_alpha   90.00
_cell.angle_beta   90.00
_cell.angle_gamma   90.00
#
_symmetry.space_group_name_H-M   'P 1'
#
loop_
_entity.id
_entity.type
_entity.pdbx_description
1 polymer ?
#
loop_
_entity_poly.entity_id
_entity_poly.type
_entity_poly.pdbx_seq_one_letter_code
_entity_poly.pdbx_strand_id
1 'polypeptide(L)' 'MHREHVRMEIQRCSYDDLIKWRKHAVFCLKQFQEEQNQFEIEECEFIIRLIDQQLQHMNS' A
#
# COMPACT_ATOMS: atom_id res chain seq x y z
N MET A 1 -9.48 -8.69 1.08
CA MET A 1 -8.96 -7.70 2.04
C MET A 1 -10.06 -6.68 2.33
N HIS A 2 -10.29 -6.24 3.57
CA HIS A 2 -11.26 -5.16 3.83
C HIS A 2 -10.55 -3.82 3.80
N ARG A 3 -10.75 -3.05 2.71
CA ARG A 3 -10.06 -1.76 2.45
C ARG A 3 -10.15 -0.75 3.62
N GLU A 4 -11.21 -0.81 4.41
CA GLU A 4 -11.39 0.03 5.60
C GLU A 4 -10.41 -0.31 6.73
N HIS A 5 -10.16 -1.60 6.97
CA HIS A 5 -9.18 -2.03 7.98
C HIS A 5 -7.76 -1.64 7.58
N VAL A 6 -7.42 -1.82 6.30
CA VAL A 6 -6.12 -1.41 5.74
C VAL A 6 -5.87 0.08 5.93
N ARG A 7 -6.90 0.92 5.71
CA ARG A 7 -6.78 2.37 5.93
C ARG A 7 -6.48 2.70 7.40
N MET A 8 -7.16 2.05 8.35
CA MET A 8 -6.92 2.28 9.77
C MET A 8 -5.50 1.86 10.19
N GLU A 9 -5.00 0.75 9.68
CA GLU A 9 -3.64 0.27 9.99
C GLU A 9 -2.59 1.25 9.43
N ILE A 10 -2.73 1.70 8.18
CA ILE A 10 -1.83 2.68 7.56
C ILE A 10 -1.76 3.98 8.37
N GLN A 11 -2.89 4.45 8.90
CA GLN A 11 -2.92 5.67 9.72
C GLN A 11 -2.21 5.53 11.07
N ARG A 12 -2.03 4.30 11.57
CA ARG A 12 -1.39 4.00 12.86
C ARG A 12 0.07 3.61 12.73
N CYS A 13 0.54 3.26 11.53
CA CYS A 13 1.92 2.86 11.28
C CYS A 13 2.89 4.04 11.43
N SER A 14 4.12 3.72 11.85
CA SER A 14 5.22 4.67 11.83
C SER A 14 5.67 4.99 10.40
N TYR A 15 6.40 6.10 10.23
CA TYR A 15 6.97 6.47 8.93
C TYR A 15 7.81 5.33 8.34
N ASP A 16 8.70 4.73 9.14
CA ASP A 16 9.58 3.65 8.69
C ASP A 16 8.80 2.38 8.30
N ASP A 17 7.73 2.06 9.03
CA ASP A 17 6.87 0.92 8.71
C ASP A 17 6.10 1.15 7.41
N LEU A 18 5.59 2.36 7.19
CA LEU A 18 4.95 2.76 5.94
C LEU A 18 5.90 2.65 4.75
N ILE A 19 7.16 3.06 4.90
CA ILE A 19 8.18 2.89 3.85
C ILE A 19 8.43 1.40 3.55
N LYS A 20 8.52 0.55 4.57
CA LYS A 20 8.68 -0.90 4.38
C LYS A 20 7.47 -1.52 3.68
N TRP A 21 6.26 -1.17 4.13
CA TRP A 21 5.01 -1.63 3.51
C TRP A 21 4.88 -1.20 2.07
N ARG A 22 5.23 0.05 1.75
CA ARG A 22 5.23 0.55 0.36
C ARG A 22 6.16 -0.28 -0.52
N LYS A 23 7.39 -0.56 -0.06
CA LYS A 23 8.34 -1.39 -0.81
C LYS A 23 7.79 -2.79 -1.06
N HIS A 24 7.14 -3.38 -0.06
CA HIS A 24 6.51 -4.69 -0.20
C HIS A 24 5.32 -4.67 -1.17
N ALA A 25 4.43 -3.68 -1.08
CA ALA A 25 3.29 -3.53 -1.98
C ALA A 25 3.73 -3.34 -3.45
N VAL A 26 4.80 -2.58 -3.70
CA VAL A 26 5.40 -2.45 -5.05
C VAL A 26 5.99 -3.77 -5.54
N PHE A 27 6.60 -4.55 -4.66
CA PHE A 27 7.09 -5.89 -5.02
C PHE A 27 5.93 -6.81 -5.42
N CYS A 28 4.86 -6.87 -4.62
CA CYS A 28 3.68 -7.67 -4.91
C CYS A 28 3.00 -7.23 -6.21
N LEU A 29 2.87 -5.92 -6.46
CA LEU A 29 2.32 -5.37 -7.69
C LEU A 29 3.02 -5.94 -8.94
N LYS A 30 4.36 -6.00 -8.93
CA LYS A 30 5.13 -6.55 -10.07
C LYS A 30 4.84 -8.03 -10.28
N GLN A 31 4.77 -8.81 -9.20
CA GLN A 31 4.45 -10.24 -9.30
C GLN A 31 3.03 -10.45 -9.84
N PHE A 32 2.05 -9.71 -9.34
CA PHE A 32 0.66 -9.84 -9.82
C PHE A 32 0.48 -9.33 -11.26
N GLN A 33 1.30 -8.39 -11.72
CA GLN A 33 1.35 -7.98 -13.12
C GLN A 33 1.86 -9.12 -14.03
N GLU A 34 2.88 -9.86 -13.60
CA GLU A 34 3.38 -11.05 -14.32
C GLU A 34 2.31 -12.16 -14.37
N GLU A 35 1.56 -12.34 -13.28
CA GLU A 35 0.45 -13.31 -13.18
C GLU A 35 -0.84 -12.84 -13.86
N GLN A 36 -0.91 -11.59 -14.33
CA GLN A 36 -2.11 -10.94 -14.87
C GLN A 36 -3.32 -10.99 -13.92
N ASN A 37 -3.05 -10.94 -12.60
CA ASN A 37 -4.07 -10.96 -11.58
C ASN A 37 -4.62 -9.55 -11.32
N GLN A 38 -5.58 -9.14 -12.15
CA GLN A 38 -6.15 -7.79 -12.14
C GLN A 38 -6.68 -7.35 -10.76
N PHE A 39 -7.30 -8.26 -10.01
CA PHE A 39 -7.83 -7.93 -8.68
C PHE A 39 -6.70 -7.57 -7.70
N GLU A 40 -5.63 -8.37 -7.65
CA GLU A 40 -4.51 -8.12 -6.75
C GLU A 40 -3.67 -6.92 -7.18
N ILE A 41 -3.60 -6.63 -8.48
CA ILE A 41 -3.02 -5.39 -9.02
C ILE A 41 -3.77 -4.18 -8.45
N GLU A 42 -5.10 -4.16 -8.55
CA GLU A 42 -5.93 -3.06 -8.05
C GLU A 42 -5.81 -2.87 -6.52
N GLU A 43 -5.75 -3.97 -5.77
CA GLU A 43 -5.55 -3.90 -4.32
C GLU A 43 -4.15 -3.35 -3.97
N CYS A 44 -3.09 -3.76 -4.67
CA CYS A 44 -1.75 -3.23 -4.47
C CYS A 44 -1.67 -1.74 -4.79
N GLU A 45 -2.25 -1.30 -5.92
CA GLU A 45 -2.29 0.11 -6.31
C GLU A 45 -3.04 0.96 -5.29
N PHE A 46 -4.15 0.44 -4.75
CA PHE A 46 -4.91 1.09 -3.69
C PHE A 46 -4.09 1.28 -2.42
N ILE A 47 -3.40 0.22 -1.96
CA ILE A 47 -2.54 0.27 -0.77
C ILE A 47 -1.40 1.27 -0.96
N ILE A 48 -0.71 1.24 -2.10
CA ILE A 48 0.40 2.15 -2.41
C ILE A 48 -0.09 3.60 -2.34
N ARG A 49 -1.24 3.90 -2.95
CA ARG A 49 -1.82 5.26 -2.93
C ARG A 49 -2.14 5.73 -1.52
N LEU A 50 -2.71 4.88 -0.67
CA LEU A 50 -3.01 5.23 0.72
C LEU A 50 -1.73 5.50 1.53
N ILE A 51 -0.69 4.67 1.36
CA ILE A 51 0.59 4.87 2.04
C ILE A 51 1.22 6.19 1.58
N ASP A 52 1.25 6.47 0.28
CA ASP A 52 1.82 7.71 -0.25
C ASP A 52 1.09 8.95 0.29
N GLN A 53 -0.24 8.91 0.41
CA GLN A 53 -1.03 9.96 1.04
C GLN A 53 -0.67 10.17 2.52
N GLN A 54 -0.54 9.08 3.29
CA GLN A 54 -0.18 9.17 4.70
C GLN A 54 1.24 9.72 4.90
N LEU A 55 2.20 9.28 4.08
CA LEU A 55 3.57 9.79 4.11
C LEU A 55 3.62 11.29 3.78
N GLN A 56 2.83 11.75 2.80
CA GLN A 56 2.72 13.18 2.49
C GLN A 56 2.16 13.98 3.67
N HIS A 57 1.13 13.45 4.35
CA HIS A 57 0.53 14.09 5.52
C HIS A 57 1.51 14.17 6.71
N MET A 58 2.37 13.17 6.90
CA MET A 58 3.37 13.16 7.98
C MET A 58 4.57 14.09 7.72
N ASN A 59 4.84 14.42 6.45
CA ASN A 59 5.92 15.33 6.04
C ASN A 59 5.47 16.80 5.90
N SER A 60 4.18 17.08 6.13
CA SER A 60 3.59 18.44 6.10
C SER A 60 3.53 19.02 7.51
#